data_AF-A0A5M6IW54-F1
#
_entry.id   AF-A0A5M6IW54-F1
#
_cell.length_a   1.000
_cell.length_b   1.000
_cell.length_c   1.000
_cell.angle_alpha   90.00
_cell.angle_beta   90.00
_cell.angle_gamma   90.00
#
_symmetry.space_group_name_H-M   'P 1'
#
loop_
_entity.id
_entity.type
_entity.pdbx_description
1 polymer ?
#
loop_
_entity_poly.entity_id
_entity_poly.type
_entity_poly.pdbx_seq_one_letter_code
_entity_poly.pdbx_strand_id
1 'polypeptide(L)'
;MPEQMTVEVFLARLKAQGVSNSNHFALVCPMCGTPQSIASLVRAGATPEWAEDMIGFACEGRLTDAGPWPSSSDRSTKARARRRIRGCDWTLGGLFKIHELEVLTPDGKEHPRFRIATPRQARALERDSGAPAQAAAE
;
A
#
# COMPACT_ATOMS: atom_id res chain seq x y z
N MET A 1 -17.26 -9.46 -4.91
CA MET A 1 -16.52 -10.55 -4.25
C MET A 1 -15.04 -10.22 -4.33
N PRO A 2 -14.29 -10.30 -3.22
CA PRO A 2 -12.84 -10.12 -3.25
C PRO A 2 -12.18 -11.22 -4.10
N GLU A 3 -11.05 -10.89 -4.72
CA GLU A 3 -10.18 -11.89 -5.35
C GLU A 3 -9.59 -12.78 -4.25
N GLN A 4 -9.64 -14.10 -4.42
CA GLN A 4 -9.05 -15.05 -3.47
C GLN A 4 -7.87 -15.77 -4.13
N MET A 5 -6.77 -15.91 -3.39
CA MET A 5 -5.61 -16.69 -3.84
C MET A 5 -4.89 -17.34 -2.66
N THR A 6 -4.16 -18.41 -2.91
CA THR A 6 -3.32 -19.04 -1.89
C THR A 6 -2.07 -18.20 -1.62
N VAL A 7 -1.40 -18.46 -0.49
CA VAL A 7 -0.12 -17.83 -0.14
C VAL A 7 0.92 -18.05 -1.25
N GLU A 8 0.99 -19.24 -1.86
CA GLU A 8 1.96 -19.56 -2.91
C GLU A 8 1.72 -18.71 -4.16
N VAL A 9 0.47 -18.56 -4.57
CA VAL A 9 0.08 -17.72 -5.71
C VAL A 9 0.35 -16.25 -5.41
N PHE A 10 0.05 -15.79 -4.19
CA PHE A 10 0.33 -14.43 -3.75
C PHE A 10 1.82 -14.11 -3.81
N LEU A 11 2.67 -14.98 -3.27
CA LEU A 11 4.12 -14.83 -3.30
C LEU A 11 4.67 -14.90 -4.73
N ALA A 12 4.15 -15.77 -5.59
CA ALA A 12 4.54 -15.84 -6.99
C ALA A 12 4.22 -14.53 -7.73
N ARG A 13 3.05 -13.93 -7.47
CA ARG A 13 2.65 -12.64 -8.05
C ARG A 13 3.48 -11.47 -7.53
N LEU A 14 3.86 -11.46 -6.24
CA LEU A 14 4.79 -10.46 -5.70
C LEU A 14 6.16 -10.58 -6.38
N LYS A 15 6.70 -11.79 -6.54
CA LYS A 15 7.97 -12.04 -7.25
C LYS A 15 7.91 -11.60 -8.71
N ALA A 16 6.76 -11.78 -9.38
CA ALA A 16 6.55 -11.36 -10.76
C ALA A 16 6.62 -9.83 -10.97
N GLN A 17 6.67 -9.02 -9.89
CA GLN A 17 6.92 -7.58 -9.99
C GLN A 17 8.32 -7.27 -10.54
N GLY A 18 9.28 -8.18 -10.34
CA GLY A 18 10.66 -8.02 -10.84
C GLY A 18 11.40 -6.86 -10.18
N VAL A 19 11.19 -6.68 -8.87
CA VAL A 19 11.97 -5.77 -8.01
C VAL A 19 13.17 -6.50 -7.42
N SER A 20 14.17 -5.76 -6.94
CA SER A 20 15.46 -6.32 -6.52
C SER A 20 15.39 -7.26 -5.31
N ASN A 21 14.49 -6.99 -4.36
CA ASN A 21 14.31 -7.80 -3.15
C ASN A 21 12.90 -7.61 -2.55
N SER A 22 12.58 -8.38 -1.52
CA SER A 22 11.25 -8.41 -0.89
C SER A 22 10.83 -7.09 -0.24
N ASN A 23 11.76 -6.22 0.17
CA ASN A 23 11.42 -4.92 0.76
C ASN A 23 10.81 -3.94 -0.25
N HIS A 24 10.97 -4.25 -1.55
CA HIS A 24 10.38 -3.50 -2.65
C HIS A 24 9.13 -4.15 -3.24
N PHE A 25 8.66 -5.28 -2.68
CA PHE A 25 7.36 -5.81 -3.04
C PHE A 25 6.29 -4.77 -2.73
N ALA A 26 5.51 -4.42 -3.77
CA ALA A 26 4.59 -3.31 -3.73
C ALA A 26 3.13 -3.79 -3.71
N LEU A 27 2.36 -3.17 -2.84
CA LEU A 27 0.92 -3.38 -2.69
C LEU A 27 0.23 -2.02 -2.78
N VAL A 28 -1.00 -1.98 -3.28
CA VAL A 28 -1.69 -0.71 -3.55
C VAL A 28 -2.88 -0.53 -2.62
N CYS A 29 -2.90 0.59 -1.90
CA CYS A 29 -4.05 0.93 -1.05
C CYS A 29 -5.34 1.02 -1.89
N PRO A 30 -6.41 0.28 -1.54
CA PRO A 30 -7.66 0.26 -2.30
C PRO A 30 -8.39 1.62 -2.25
N MET A 31 -8.16 2.43 -1.22
CA MET A 31 -8.83 3.73 -1.08
C MET A 31 -8.19 4.85 -1.89
N CYS A 32 -6.89 5.08 -1.68
CA CYS A 32 -6.17 6.21 -2.30
C CYS A 32 -5.36 5.82 -3.54
N GLY A 33 -5.18 4.53 -3.80
CA GLY A 33 -4.39 4.05 -4.94
C GLY A 33 -2.87 4.19 -4.77
N THR A 34 -2.38 4.55 -3.58
CA THR A 34 -0.95 4.69 -3.32
C THR A 34 -0.25 3.32 -3.34
N PRO A 35 0.74 3.08 -4.21
CA PRO A 35 1.62 1.92 -4.13
C PRO A 35 2.61 2.09 -2.98
N GLN A 36 2.72 1.08 -2.12
CA GLN A 36 3.61 1.08 -0.96
C GLN A 36 4.34 -0.26 -0.82
N SER A 37 5.52 -0.22 -0.23
CA SER A 37 6.37 -1.37 0.08
C SER A 37 6.95 -1.22 1.49
N ILE A 38 7.61 -2.25 2.01
CA ILE A 38 8.32 -2.16 3.29
C ILE A 38 9.29 -0.96 3.27
N ALA A 39 10.08 -0.82 2.20
CA ALA A 39 11.00 0.30 2.04
C ALA A 39 10.31 1.68 2.02
N SER A 40 9.08 1.80 1.50
CA SER A 40 8.35 3.07 1.52
C SER A 40 7.77 3.37 2.91
N LEU A 41 7.30 2.34 3.64
CA LEU A 41 6.81 2.48 5.01
C LEU A 41 7.94 2.90 5.96
N VAL A 42 9.12 2.27 5.85
CA VAL A 42 10.29 2.65 6.65
C VAL A 42 10.70 4.10 6.38
N ARG A 43 10.70 4.54 5.11
CA ARG A 43 10.94 5.94 4.76
C ARG A 43 9.91 6.90 5.35
N ALA A 44 8.66 6.47 5.45
CA ALA A 44 7.59 7.23 6.06
C ALA A 44 7.68 7.27 7.59
N GLY A 45 8.63 6.57 8.21
CA GLY A 45 8.89 6.61 9.65
C GLY A 45 8.53 5.32 10.41
N ALA A 46 8.16 4.24 9.72
CA ALA A 46 7.94 2.95 10.37
C ALA A 46 9.26 2.29 10.79
N THR A 47 9.22 1.49 11.87
CA THR A 47 10.27 0.50 12.10
C THR A 47 10.13 -0.65 11.08
N PRO A 48 11.22 -1.37 10.76
CA PRO A 48 11.15 -2.51 9.84
C PRO A 48 10.11 -3.56 10.26
N GLU A 49 10.02 -3.86 11.56
CA GLU A 49 9.11 -4.86 12.11
C GLU A 49 7.65 -4.43 11.91
N TRP A 50 7.34 -3.16 12.21
CA TRP A 50 6.01 -2.62 11.98
C TRP A 50 5.67 -2.61 10.48
N ALA A 51 6.64 -2.29 9.62
CA ALA A 51 6.43 -2.28 8.18
C ALA A 51 6.11 -3.67 7.63
N GLU A 52 6.74 -4.73 8.12
CA GLU A 52 6.45 -6.12 7.78
C GLU A 52 5.06 -6.58 8.25
N ASP A 53 4.64 -6.18 9.44
CA ASP A 53 3.33 -6.53 9.97
C ASP A 53 2.20 -5.79 9.23
N MET A 54 2.45 -4.55 8.83
CA MET A 54 1.42 -3.65 8.30
C MET A 54 1.41 -3.56 6.77
N ILE A 55 2.43 -4.06 6.08
CA ILE A 55 2.46 -4.04 4.62
C ILE A 55 1.26 -4.81 4.06
N GLY A 56 0.50 -4.12 3.20
CA GLY A 56 -0.73 -4.66 2.63
C GLY A 56 -1.95 -4.62 3.57
N PHE A 57 -1.86 -4.00 4.74
CA PHE A 57 -2.98 -3.85 5.67
C PHE A 57 -3.26 -2.39 6.03
N ALA A 58 -2.21 -1.59 6.28
CA ALA A 58 -2.32 -0.17 6.63
C ALA A 58 -1.66 0.69 5.56
N CYS A 59 -2.28 1.83 5.22
CA CYS A 59 -1.70 2.77 4.28
C CYS A 59 -0.60 3.62 4.95
N GLU A 60 0.50 3.85 4.24
CA GLU A 60 1.64 4.67 4.70
C GLU A 60 1.25 6.10 5.11
N GLY A 61 0.12 6.63 4.61
CA GLY A 61 -0.37 7.95 4.99
C GLY A 61 -0.76 8.08 6.47
N ARG A 62 -0.84 6.97 7.22
CA ARG A 62 -0.99 6.95 8.68
C ARG A 62 0.28 7.35 9.42
N LEU A 63 1.45 7.18 8.80
CA LEU A 63 2.73 7.57 9.38
C LEU A 63 3.05 9.04 9.07
N THR A 64 2.51 9.55 7.96
CA THR A 64 2.74 10.92 7.50
C THR A 64 1.60 11.89 7.82
N ASP A 65 0.64 11.48 8.66
CA ASP A 65 -0.57 12.24 9.00
C ASP A 65 -1.33 12.83 7.78
N ALA A 66 -1.39 12.07 6.68
CA ALA A 66 -2.04 12.53 5.45
C ALA A 66 -3.56 12.74 5.66
N GLY A 67 -4.16 12.04 6.63
CA GLY A 67 -5.58 12.11 6.95
C GLY A 67 -6.49 11.37 5.95
N PRO A 68 -7.82 11.53 6.06
CA PRO A 68 -8.79 10.73 5.32
C PRO A 68 -8.79 11.03 3.83
N TRP A 69 -9.04 9.98 3.04
CA TRP A 69 -9.21 10.12 1.60
C TRP A 69 -10.56 10.76 1.28
N PRO A 70 -10.61 11.85 0.50
CA PRO A 70 -11.88 12.52 0.19
C PRO A 70 -12.75 11.65 -0.72
N SER A 71 -14.06 11.73 -0.54
CA SER A 71 -15.04 11.04 -1.40
C SER A 71 -14.79 11.29 -2.88
N SER A 72 -15.05 10.29 -3.73
CA SER A 72 -14.93 10.40 -5.19
C SER A 72 -15.86 11.47 -5.79
N SER A 73 -16.93 11.86 -5.10
CA SER A 73 -17.85 12.93 -5.51
C SER A 73 -17.42 14.34 -5.05
N ASP A 74 -16.47 14.47 -4.12
CA ASP A 74 -16.04 15.77 -3.59
C ASP A 74 -15.16 16.51 -4.60
N ARG A 75 -15.65 17.65 -5.09
CA ARG A 75 -15.00 18.52 -6.09
C ARG A 75 -14.35 19.78 -5.49
N SER A 76 -14.36 19.93 -4.16
CA SER A 76 -13.82 21.08 -3.46
C SER A 76 -12.32 21.26 -3.68
N THR A 77 -11.83 22.50 -3.54
CA THR A 77 -10.39 22.80 -3.61
C THR A 77 -9.61 22.04 -2.54
N LYS A 78 -10.18 21.88 -1.33
CA LYS A 78 -9.60 21.08 -0.24
C LYS A 78 -9.41 19.62 -0.65
N ALA A 79 -10.43 19.00 -1.25
CA ALA A 79 -10.32 17.63 -1.73
C ALA A 79 -9.29 17.47 -2.85
N ARG A 80 -9.16 18.45 -3.75
CA ARG A 80 -8.12 18.43 -4.79
C ARG A 80 -6.72 18.56 -4.20
N ALA A 81 -6.50 19.49 -3.27
CA ALA A 81 -5.25 19.63 -2.56
C ALA A 81 -4.89 18.34 -1.82
N ARG A 82 -5.86 17.72 -1.15
CA ARG A 82 -5.66 16.47 -0.42
C ARG A 82 -5.25 15.31 -1.33
N ARG A 83 -5.84 15.16 -2.53
CA ARG A 83 -5.49 14.10 -3.48
C ARG A 83 -4.07 14.21 -4.05
N ARG A 84 -3.38 15.35 -3.87
CA ARG A 84 -1.96 15.52 -4.23
C ARG A 84 -1.01 14.97 -3.16
N ILE A 85 -1.50 14.80 -1.93
CA ILE A 85 -0.72 14.24 -0.82
C ILE A 85 -0.77 12.72 -0.92
N ARG A 86 0.42 12.10 -0.89
CA ARG A 86 0.62 10.66 -0.97
C ARG A 86 0.05 9.96 0.27
N GLY A 87 -0.58 8.80 0.08
CA GLY A 87 -1.16 8.00 1.16
C GLY A 87 -2.49 8.54 1.70
N CYS A 88 -3.10 7.76 2.59
CA CYS A 88 -4.28 8.09 3.40
C CYS A 88 -4.23 7.36 4.75
N ASP A 89 -5.21 7.60 5.61
CA ASP A 89 -5.31 6.97 6.93
C ASP A 89 -5.98 5.57 6.95
N TRP A 90 -6.31 5.03 5.76
CA TRP A 90 -7.06 3.77 5.62
C TRP A 90 -6.32 2.52 6.11
N THR A 91 -7.08 1.58 6.68
CA THR A 91 -6.65 0.21 7.00
C THR A 91 -7.71 -0.80 6.58
N LEU A 92 -7.33 -2.07 6.44
CA LEU A 92 -8.30 -3.17 6.23
C LEU A 92 -8.98 -3.63 7.54
N GLY A 93 -8.70 -2.96 8.65
CA GLY A 93 -9.38 -3.18 9.92
C GLY A 93 -10.65 -2.34 10.02
N GLY A 94 -11.60 -2.77 10.85
CA GLY A 94 -12.82 -2.03 11.13
C GLY A 94 -14.11 -2.80 10.82
N LEU A 95 -15.25 -2.12 10.95
CA LEU A 95 -16.58 -2.72 10.85
C LEU A 95 -16.96 -3.13 9.42
N PHE A 96 -16.42 -2.44 8.41
CA PHE A 96 -16.69 -2.73 7.00
C PHE A 96 -15.45 -3.35 6.34
N LYS A 97 -15.59 -4.61 5.93
CA LYS A 97 -14.58 -5.37 5.19
C LYS A 97 -14.53 -4.92 3.72
N ILE A 98 -13.96 -3.75 3.47
CA ILE A 98 -13.71 -3.25 2.11
C ILE A 98 -12.30 -3.67 1.70
N HIS A 99 -12.15 -4.95 1.36
CA HIS A 99 -10.92 -5.52 0.83
C HIS A 99 -11.17 -6.11 -0.56
N GLU A 100 -10.19 -5.91 -1.45
CA GLU A 100 -10.24 -6.41 -2.83
C GLU A 100 -9.57 -7.78 -2.97
N LEU A 101 -8.71 -8.16 -2.00
CA LEU A 101 -7.89 -9.37 -2.05
C LEU A 101 -7.90 -10.09 -0.70
N GLU A 102 -8.10 -11.41 -0.74
CA GLU A 102 -7.95 -12.33 0.39
C GLU A 102 -6.88 -13.37 0.06
N VAL A 103 -5.91 -13.51 0.98
CA VAL A 103 -4.90 -14.55 0.91
C VAL A 103 -5.32 -15.69 1.83
N LEU A 104 -5.51 -16.88 1.26
CA LEU A 104 -5.87 -18.09 1.98
C LEU A 104 -4.62 -18.81 2.47
N THR A 105 -4.51 -19.03 3.77
CA THR A 105 -3.48 -19.90 4.33
C THR A 105 -3.82 -21.38 4.14
N PRO A 106 -2.83 -22.29 4.24
CA PRO A 106 -3.09 -23.73 4.21
C PRO A 106 -4.10 -24.20 5.27
N ASP A 107 -4.20 -23.48 6.38
CA ASP A 107 -5.17 -23.73 7.46
C ASP A 107 -6.59 -23.24 7.14
N GLY A 108 -6.82 -22.68 5.94
CA GLY A 108 -8.10 -22.14 5.50
C GLY A 108 -8.46 -20.78 6.09
N LYS A 109 -7.51 -20.06 6.70
CA LYS A 109 -7.76 -18.70 7.24
C LYS A 109 -7.62 -17.66 6.14
N GLU A 110 -8.56 -16.73 6.12
CA GLU A 110 -8.61 -15.60 5.19
C GLU A 110 -7.84 -14.40 5.77
N HIS A 111 -6.83 -13.94 5.04
CA HIS A 111 -6.07 -12.75 5.40
C HIS A 111 -6.35 -11.65 4.37
N PRO A 112 -7.14 -10.61 4.71
CA PRO A 112 -7.37 -9.50 3.81
C PRO A 112 -6.06 -8.75 3.56
N ARG A 113 -5.76 -8.51 2.29
CA ARG A 113 -4.58 -7.76 1.86
C ARG A 113 -4.97 -6.70 0.83
N PHE A 114 -4.16 -5.67 0.71
CA PHE A 114 -4.22 -4.72 -0.38
C PHE A 114 -3.93 -5.43 -1.71
N ARG A 115 -4.43 -4.86 -2.81
CA ARG A 115 -4.19 -5.44 -4.14
C ARG A 115 -2.71 -5.40 -4.50
N ILE A 116 -2.25 -6.40 -5.24
CA ILE A 116 -0.87 -6.48 -5.72
C ILE A 116 -0.62 -5.34 -6.73
N ALA A 117 0.49 -4.63 -6.58
CA ALA A 117 0.88 -3.60 -7.53
C ALA A 117 1.31 -4.22 -8.87
N THR A 118 1.06 -3.50 -9.97
CA THR A 118 1.60 -3.91 -11.27
C THR A 118 3.14 -3.86 -11.25
N PRO A 119 3.84 -4.67 -12.08
CA PRO A 119 5.30 -4.62 -12.15
C PRO A 119 5.85 -3.22 -12.47
N ARG A 120 5.11 -2.43 -13.26
CA ARG A 120 5.44 -1.03 -13.55
C ARG A 120 5.39 -0.15 -12.29
N GLN A 121 4.34 -0.27 -11.47
CA GLN A 121 4.20 0.49 -10.23
C GLN A 121 5.26 0.08 -9.19
N ALA A 122 5.52 -1.22 -9.06
CA ALA A 122 6.52 -1.74 -8.11
C ALA A 122 7.92 -1.23 -8.45
N ARG A 123 8.35 -1.36 -9.71
CA ARG A 123 9.65 -0.84 -10.16
C ARG A 123 9.75 0.68 -10.09
N ALA A 124 8.65 1.41 -10.31
CA ALA A 124 8.63 2.86 -10.13
C ALA A 124 8.84 3.23 -8.66
N LEU A 125 8.12 2.57 -7.75
CA LEU A 125 8.27 2.78 -6.32
C LEU A 125 9.68 2.44 -5.83
N GLU A 126 10.29 1.36 -6.32
CA GLU A 126 11.67 0.99 -6.01
C GLU A 126 12.67 2.07 -6.44
N ARG A 127 12.53 2.62 -7.66
CA ARG A 127 13.39 3.71 -8.12
C ARG A 127 13.23 4.98 -7.28
N ASP A 128 11.99 5.36 -7.00
CA ASP A 128 11.68 6.50 -6.12
C ASP A 128 12.18 6.22 -4.69
N SER A 129 12.25 4.94 -4.31
CA SER A 129 12.75 4.54 -3.02
C SER A 129 14.27 4.63 -2.91
N GLY A 130 14.99 4.49 -4.01
CA GLY A 130 16.44 4.72 -4.11
C GLY A 130 16.81 6.20 -4.26
N ALA A 131 15.87 7.07 -4.63
CA ALA A 131 16.10 8.51 -4.69
C ALA A 131 16.02 9.11 -3.27
N PRO A 132 16.97 10.00 -2.88
CA PRO A 132 16.83 10.76 -1.64
C PRO A 132 15.50 11.53 -1.70
N ALA A 133 14.79 11.56 -0.57
CA ALA A 133 13.56 12.33 -0.43
C ALA A 133 13.82 13.75 -0.93
N GLN A 134 13.22 14.12 -2.08
CA GLN A 134 13.33 15.47 -2.58
C GLN A 134 12.80 16.39 -1.50
N ALA A 135 13.71 17.18 -0.93
CA ALA A 135 13.40 18.29 -0.06
C ALA A 135 12.27 19.08 -0.72
N ALA A 136 11.14 19.19 -0.01
CA ALA A 136 10.11 20.14 -0.37
C ALA A 136 10.78 21.51 -0.45
N ALA A 137 10.82 22.06 -1.65
CA ALA A 137 11.36 23.38 -1.94
C ALA A 137 10.58 24.46 -1.19
N GLU A 138 11.36 25.43 -0.68
CA GLU A 138 11.08 26.79 -0.18
C GLU A 138 9.63 27.26 -0.01
#